data_AF-A0AAW9FK53-F1
#
_entry.id   AF-A0AAW9FK53-F1
#
_cell.length_a   1.000
_cell.length_b   1.000
_cell.length_c   1.000
_cell.angle_alpha   90.00
_cell.angle_beta   90.00
_cell.angle_gamma   90.00
#
_symmetry.space_group_name_H-M   'P 1'
#
loop_
_entity.id
_entity.type
_entity.pdbx_description
1 polymer ?
#
loop_
_entity_poly.entity_id
_entity_poly.type
_entity_poly.pdbx_seq_one_letter_code
_entity_poly.pdbx_strand_id
1 'polypeptide(L)' 'MQDADNDNGGENRRTLSPAAERALKEAEERRREAKALELPPELGGRGGPEPVRFGDYEIKGRAIDF' A
#
# COMPACT_ATOMS: atom_id res chain seq x y z
N MET A 1 -2.21 12.70 20.52
CA MET A 1 -2.25 11.68 19.46
C MET A 1 -2.73 12.41 18.22
N GLN A 2 -1.85 12.63 17.24
CA GLN A 2 -2.26 13.23 15.97
C GLN A 2 -2.75 12.08 15.09
N ASP A 3 -4.07 11.97 14.99
CA ASP A 3 -4.70 11.11 14.00
C ASP A 3 -4.31 11.68 12.63
N ALA A 4 -3.61 10.87 11.84
CA ALA A 4 -3.26 11.23 10.47
C ALA A 4 -4.56 11.17 9.67
N ASP A 5 -5.30 12.28 9.66
CA ASP A 5 -6.42 12.52 8.77
C ASP A 5 -5.88 12.49 7.32
N ASN A 6 -5.92 11.30 6.73
CA ASN A 6 -5.70 11.08 5.32
C ASN A 6 -6.88 11.71 4.56
N ASP A 7 -6.74 12.98 4.18
CA ASP A 7 -7.67 13.76 3.35
C ASP A 7 -7.79 13.24 1.89
N ASN A 8 -7.68 11.93 1.65
CA ASN A 8 -7.95 11.33 0.34
C ASN A 8 -9.45 11.01 0.17
N GLY A 9 -10.31 11.95 0.58
CA GLY A 9 -11.77 11.85 0.59
C GLY A 9 -12.46 12.51 -0.61
N GLY A 10 -11.78 12.66 -1.75
CA GLY A 10 -12.29 13.40 -2.91
C GLY A 10 -13.10 12.54 -3.89
N GLU A 11 -14.41 12.44 -3.68
CA GLU A 11 -15.47 12.58 -4.71
C GLU A 11 -15.23 11.92 -6.11
N ASN A 12 -14.86 10.64 -6.18
CA ASN A 12 -15.27 9.75 -7.27
C ASN A 12 -15.01 8.27 -6.90
N ARG A 13 -15.77 7.72 -5.94
CA ARG A 13 -15.84 6.27 -5.74
C ARG A 13 -16.53 5.64 -6.94
N ARG A 14 -15.80 5.46 -8.04
CA ARG A 14 -16.27 4.69 -9.20
C ARG A 14 -16.70 3.33 -8.67
N THR A 15 -17.97 3.00 -8.89
CA THR A 15 -18.49 1.67 -8.61
C THR A 15 -17.59 0.64 -9.26
N LEU A 16 -17.09 -0.30 -8.46
CA LEU A 16 -16.22 -1.35 -8.96
C LEU A 16 -16.98 -2.15 -10.02
N SER A 17 -16.30 -2.48 -11.12
CA SER A 17 -16.88 -3.41 -12.08
C SER A 17 -16.95 -4.81 -11.45
N PRO A 18 -17.87 -5.68 -11.87
CA PRO A 18 -17.91 -7.08 -11.39
C PRO A 18 -16.60 -7.84 -11.64
N ALA A 19 -15.81 -7.43 -12.64
CA ALA A 19 -14.47 -7.98 -12.86
C ALA A 19 -13.47 -7.53 -11.79
N ALA A 20 -13.51 -6.26 -11.39
CA ALA A 20 -12.65 -5.71 -10.35
C ALA A 20 -12.94 -6.34 -8.98
N GLU A 21 -14.22 -6.53 -8.63
CA GLU A 21 -14.62 -7.19 -7.38
C GLU A 21 -14.11 -8.64 -7.29
N ARG A 22 -14.23 -9.40 -8.39
CA ARG A 22 -13.71 -10.77 -8.46
C ARG A 22 -12.19 -10.81 -8.30
N ALA A 23 -11.47 -9.91 -8.99
CA ALA A 23 -10.02 -9.84 -8.89
C ALA A 23 -9.55 -9.51 -7.47
N LEU A 24 -10.25 -8.61 -6.78
CA LEU A 24 -9.94 -8.27 -5.39
C LEU A 24 -10.20 -9.46 -4.45
N LYS A 25 -11.30 -10.18 -4.64
CA LYS A 25 -11.62 -11.38 -3.84
C LYS A 25 -10.57 -12.46 -4.01
N GLU A 26 -10.16 -12.78 -5.24
CA GLU A 26 -9.11 -13.77 -5.50
C GLU A 26 -7.76 -13.32 -4.91
N ALA A 27 -7.41 -12.04 -5.04
CA ALA A 27 -6.19 -11.51 -4.44
C ALA A 27 -6.22 -11.58 -2.91
N GLU A 28 -7.39 -11.39 -2.29
CA GLU A 28 -7.56 -11.54 -0.85
C GLU A 28 -7.43 -13.00 -0.40
N GLU A 29 -8.04 -13.94 -1.13
CA GLU A 29 -7.87 -15.38 -0.89
C GLU A 29 -6.39 -15.77 -0.98
N ARG A 30 -5.66 -15.30 -2.01
CA ARG A 30 -4.21 -15.50 -2.14
C ARG A 30 -3.42 -14.93 -0.96
N ARG A 31 -3.77 -13.74 -0.46
CA ARG A 31 -3.10 -13.13 0.71
C ARG A 31 -3.38 -13.91 2.00
N ARG A 32 -4.57 -14.47 2.16
CA ARG A 32 -4.93 -15.29 3.33
C ARG A 32 -4.19 -16.63 3.34
N GLU A 33 -3.94 -17.21 2.17
CA GLU A 33 -3.20 -18.47 2.02
C GLU A 33 -1.68 -18.27 2.03
N ALA A 34 -1.20 -17.08 1.68
CA ALA A 34 0.22 -16.74 1.73
C ALA A 34 0.74 -16.78 3.17
N LYS A 35 1.82 -17.53 3.38
CA LYS A 35 2.55 -17.53 4.65
C LYS A 35 3.31 -16.21 4.79
N ALA A 36 3.32 -15.67 6.01
CA ALA A 36 4.19 -14.55 6.35
C ALA A 36 5.65 -14.95 6.10
N LEU A 37 6.37 -14.13 5.34
CA LEU A 37 7.81 -14.28 5.19
C LEU A 37 8.48 -13.67 6.42
N GLU A 38 9.25 -14.47 7.15
CA GLU A 38 10.11 -13.98 8.23
C GLU A 38 11.35 -13.32 7.62
N LEU A 39 11.19 -12.09 7.14
CA LEU A 39 12.28 -11.26 6.67
C LEU A 39 12.85 -10.45 7.85
N PRO A 40 14.18 -10.26 7.92
CA PRO A 40 14.77 -9.39 8.93
C PRO A 40 14.20 -7.97 8.77
N PRO A 41 14.04 -7.22 9.88
CA PRO A 41 13.55 -5.85 9.80
C PRO A 41 14.52 -5.00 8.99
N GLU A 42 13.98 -4.17 8.10
CA GLU A 42 14.78 -3.19 7.39
C GLU A 42 15.26 -2.12 8.38
N LEU A 43 16.58 -1.98 8.50
CA LEU A 43 17.21 -1.01 9.41
C LEU A 43 17.58 0.26 8.63
N GLY A 44 17.25 1.43 9.17
CA GLY A 44 17.57 2.72 8.57
C GLY A 44 16.62 3.18 7.45
N GLY A 45 15.64 2.36 7.06
CA GLY A 45 14.56 2.76 6.16
C GLY A 45 13.46 3.55 6.88
N ARG A 46 12.76 4.43 6.16
CA ARG A 46 11.46 4.92 6.61
C ARG A 46 10.51 3.72 6.61
N GLY A 47 9.88 3.41 7.75
CA GLY A 47 9.05 2.22 7.91
C GLY A 47 8.11 1.99 6.72
N GLY A 48 8.13 0.78 6.18
CA GLY A 48 7.50 0.44 4.90
C GLY A 48 8.49 -0.30 3.98
N PRO A 49 8.04 -0.79 2.82
CA PRO A 49 8.91 -1.45 1.83
C PRO A 49 9.96 -0.48 1.27
N GLU A 50 11.19 -0.94 1.03
CA GLU A 50 12.28 -0.09 0.50
C GLU A 50 11.85 0.73 -0.75
N PRO A 51 11.87 2.07 -0.71
CA PRO A 51 11.46 2.92 -1.84
C PRO A 51 12.15 2.58 -3.16
N VAL A 52 13.43 2.17 -3.11
CA VAL A 52 14.22 1.77 -4.29
C VAL A 52 13.71 0.46 -4.90
N ARG A 53 13.21 -0.47 -4.09
CA ARG A 53 12.67 -1.75 -4.60
C ARG A 53 11.26 -1.61 -5.15
N PHE A 54 10.47 -0.72 -4.56
CA PHE A 54 9.04 -0.66 -4.82
C PHE A 54 8.60 0.61 -5.59
N GLY A 55 9.52 1.53 -5.88
CA GLY A 55 9.25 2.74 -6.65
C GLY A 55 8.51 3.83 -5.87
N ASP A 56 8.32 3.66 -4.57
CA ASP A 56 7.58 4.56 -3.68
C ASP A 56 8.45 5.72 -3.19
N TYR A 57 9.04 6.47 -4.13
CA TYR A 57 9.79 7.70 -3.84
C TYR A 57 8.88 8.86 -3.43
N GLU A 58 7.56 8.68 -3.45
CA GLU A 58 6.59 9.73 -3.17
C GLU A 58 6.05 9.67 -1.74
N ILE A 59 6.26 10.76 -0.99
CA ILE A 59 5.67 10.95 0.34
C ILE A 59 4.80 12.19 0.30
N LYS A 60 3.50 12.04 0.58
CA LYS A 60 2.52 13.13 0.54
C LYS A 60 2.51 13.88 -0.81
N GLY A 61 2.62 13.14 -1.92
CA GLY A 61 2.60 13.68 -3.29
C GLY A 61 3.84 14.47 -3.68
N ARG A 62 4.96 14.30 -2.95
CA ARG A 62 6.26 14.87 -3.29
C ARG A 62 7.25 13.75 -3.51
N ALA A 63 7.95 13.79 -4.64
CA ALA A 63 9.14 12.98 -4.83
C ALA A 63 10.18 13.39 -3.79
N ILE A 64 10.63 12.43 -2.99
CA ILE A 64 11.63 12.60 -1.94
C ILE A 64 12.82 11.71 -2.30
N ASP A 65 13.98 12.34 -2.36
CA ASP A 65 15.27 11.68 -2.54
C ASP A 65 16.11 11.94 -1.29
N PHE A 66 16.60 10.85 -0.67
CA PHE A 66 17.35 10.76 0.60
C PHE A 66 16.59 11.14 1.90
#